data_AF-A0A0R3MH94-F1
#
_entry.id   AF-A0A0R3MH94-F1
#
_cell.length_a   1.000
_cell.length_b   1.000
_cell.length_c   1.000
_cell.angle_alpha   90.00
_cell.angle_beta   90.00
_cell.angle_gamma   90.00
#
_symmetry.space_group_name_H-M   'P 1'
#
loop_
_entity.id
_entity.type
_entity.pdbx_description
1 polymer ?
#
loop_
_entity_poly.entity_id
_entity_poly.type
_entity_poly.pdbx_seq_one_letter_code
_entity_poly.pdbx_strand_id
1 'polypeptide(L)'
;MKVTGNPDLVAFERHVIHSVVCGLEPSTVALRNDHFACAIFRVTLRQVQALEQTSAVLAAWLSAWDELGPVDADDPSMRYIDIPIGL
;
A
#
# COMPACT_ATOMS: atom_id res chain seq x y z
N MET A 1 -24.86 8.68 -6.30
CA MET A 1 -23.61 7.97 -5.96
C MET A 1 -22.58 9.01 -5.54
N LYS A 2 -22.38 9.20 -4.23
CA LYS A 2 -21.40 10.18 -3.73
C LYS A 2 -20.11 9.43 -3.49
N VAL A 3 -19.15 9.56 -4.42
CA VAL A 3 -17.79 9.08 -4.19
C VAL A 3 -17.16 10.09 -3.22
N THR A 4 -17.43 9.94 -1.93
CA THR A 4 -16.70 10.69 -0.91
C THR A 4 -15.30 10.11 -0.84
N GLY A 5 -14.43 10.55 -1.75
CA GLY A 5 -13.00 10.39 -1.61
C GLY A 5 -12.62 11.01 -0.26
N ASN A 6 -12.03 10.21 0.62
CA ASN A 6 -11.61 10.68 1.92
C ASN A 6 -10.54 11.78 1.69
N PRO A 7 -10.80 13.05 2.01
CA PRO A 7 -9.88 14.14 1.69
C PRO A 7 -8.53 13.97 2.40
N ASP A 8 -8.51 13.32 3.56
CA ASP A 8 -7.27 12.99 4.27
C ASP A 8 -6.44 11.97 3.49
N LEU A 9 -7.10 11.01 2.84
CA LEU A 9 -6.42 10.00 2.02
C LEU A 9 -5.77 10.63 0.79
N VAL A 10 -6.48 11.55 0.13
CA VAL A 10 -5.95 12.29 -1.03
C VAL A 10 -4.81 13.23 -0.62
N ALA A 11 -4.92 13.89 0.53
CA ALA A 11 -3.86 14.74 1.06
C ALA A 11 -2.61 13.92 1.40
N PHE A 12 -2.79 12.76 2.03
CA PHE A 12 -1.71 11.84 2.36
C PHE A 12 -1.06 11.25 1.10
N GLU A 13 -1.85 10.89 0.08
CA GLU A 13 -1.36 10.44 -1.24
C GLU A 13 -0.43 11.46 -1.88
N ARG A 14 -0.88 12.72 -1.96
CA ARG A 14 -0.08 13.82 -2.50
C ARG A 14 1.20 14.05 -1.70
N HIS A 15 1.13 13.94 -0.38
CA HIS A 15 2.31 14.13 0.48
C HIS A 15 3.37 13.05 0.24
N VAL A 16 2.96 11.79 0.08
CA VAL A 16 3.88 10.69 -0.24
C VAL A 16 4.47 10.85 -1.63
N ILE A 17 3.64 11.13 -2.66
CA ILE A 17 4.15 11.36 -4.03
C ILE A 17 5.16 12.51 -4.03
N HIS A 18 4.83 13.63 -3.38
CA HIS A 18 5.74 14.77 -3.26
C HIS A 18 7.04 14.38 -2.56
N SER A 19 6.98 13.58 -1.50
CA SER A 19 8.16 13.10 -0.77
C SER A 19 9.06 12.22 -1.64
N VAL A 20 8.47 11.31 -2.42
CA VAL A 20 9.18 10.46 -3.38
C VAL A 20 9.86 11.32 -4.47
N VAL A 21 9.14 12.29 -5.04
CA VAL A 21 9.67 13.20 -6.07
C VAL A 21 10.79 14.08 -5.51
N CYS A 22 10.67 14.53 -4.26
CA CYS A 22 11.72 15.29 -3.57
C CYS A 22 12.89 14.43 -3.07
N GLY A 23 12.86 13.11 -3.27
CA GLY A 23 13.92 12.21 -2.83
C GLY A 23 13.99 12.00 -1.31
N LEU A 24 12.90 12.26 -0.58
CA LEU A 24 12.83 12.07 0.86
C LEU A 24 12.67 10.59 1.21
N GLU A 25 13.27 10.16 2.31
CA GLU A 25 13.17 8.78 2.80
C GLU A 25 11.81 8.48 3.46
N PRO A 26 11.32 7.23 3.40
CA PRO A 26 10.02 6.85 3.97
C PRO A 26 9.91 7.08 5.48
N SER A 27 11.02 7.08 6.21
CA SER A 27 11.10 7.37 7.65
C SER A 27 10.63 8.79 8.01
N THR A 28 10.61 9.71 7.04
CA THR A 28 10.18 11.10 7.24
C THR A 28 8.66 11.28 7.23
N VAL A 29 7.92 10.25 6.78
CA VAL A 29 6.45 10.29 6.71
C VAL A 29 5.86 9.39 7.79
N ALA A 30 5.11 10.00 8.70
CA ALA A 30 4.36 9.26 9.71
C ALA A 30 3.27 8.42 9.02
N LEU A 31 3.49 7.11 8.97
CA LEU A 31 2.52 6.16 8.47
C LEU A 31 1.29 6.14 9.38
N ARG A 32 0.13 6.46 8.81
CA ARG A 32 -1.15 6.18 9.45
C ARG A 32 -1.33 4.66 9.42
N ASN A 33 -1.61 4.05 10.58
CA ASN A 33 -1.82 2.60 10.72
C ASN A 33 -3.18 2.16 10.11
N ASP A 34 -3.37 2.47 8.84
CA ASP A 34 -4.60 2.20 8.08
C ASP A 34 -4.23 1.26 6.92
N HIS A 35 -4.69 0.02 7.01
CA HIS A 35 -4.42 -1.02 5.99
C HIS A 35 -4.93 -0.64 4.61
N PHE A 36 -6.09 0.04 4.53
CA PHE A 36 -6.68 0.46 3.27
C PHE A 36 -5.84 1.55 2.63
N ALA A 37 -5.34 2.48 3.44
CA ALA A 37 -4.36 3.47 2.99
C ALA A 37 -3.13 2.74 2.43
N CYS A 38 -2.49 1.84 3.19
CA CYS A 38 -1.28 1.12 2.77
C CYS A 38 -1.43 0.39 1.42
N ALA A 39 -2.57 -0.27 1.18
CA ALA A 39 -2.83 -0.92 -0.09
C ALA A 39 -2.86 0.06 -1.27
N ILE A 40 -3.55 1.19 -1.11
CA ILE A 40 -3.62 2.25 -2.11
C ILE A 40 -2.22 2.83 -2.37
N PHE A 41 -1.43 3.09 -1.33
CA PHE A 41 -0.07 3.60 -1.47
C PHE A 41 0.86 2.65 -2.22
N ARG A 42 0.79 1.35 -1.94
CA ARG A 42 1.57 0.34 -2.69
C ARG A 42 1.23 0.37 -4.18
N VAL A 43 -0.04 0.58 -4.54
CA VAL A 43 -0.46 0.74 -5.94
C VAL A 43 0.09 2.03 -6.54
N THR A 44 -0.04 3.16 -5.86
CA THR A 44 0.46 4.45 -6.33
C THR A 44 1.98 4.44 -6.54
N LEU A 45 2.76 3.89 -5.60
CA LEU A 45 4.22 3.78 -5.74
C LEU A 45 4.63 2.91 -6.94
N ARG A 46 3.91 1.81 -7.21
CA ARG A 46 4.13 0.97 -8.40
C ARG A 46 3.78 1.68 -9.70
N GLN A 47 2.73 2.51 -9.70
CA GLN A 47 2.40 3.34 -10.86
C GLN A 47 3.48 4.39 -11.13
N VAL A 48 4.00 5.05 -10.08
CA VAL A 48 5.14 5.96 -10.20
C VAL A 48 6.36 5.23 -10.75
N GLN A 49 6.66 4.01 -10.29
CA GLN A 49 7.73 3.17 -10.82
C GLN A 49 7.57 2.84 -12.32
N ALA A 50 6.33 2.65 -12.77
CA ALA A 50 6.04 2.36 -14.16
C ALA A 50 6.13 3.59 -15.07
N LEU A 51 5.96 4.80 -14.51
CA LEU A 51 5.94 6.07 -15.25
C LEU A 51 7.31 6.78 -15.26
N GLU A 52 8.04 6.72 -14.15
CA GLU A 52 9.35 7.36 -13.99
C GLU A 52 10.42 6.31 -13.70
N GLN A 53 11.47 6.34 -14.51
CA GLN A 53 12.58 5.39 -14.45
C GLN A 53 13.14 5.31 -13.03
N THR A 54 13.15 4.09 -12.48
CA THR A 54 13.47 3.70 -11.10
C THR A 54 14.54 4.56 -10.41
N SER A 55 14.12 5.33 -9.40
CA SER A 55 15.02 6.00 -8.44
C SER A 55 15.31 5.09 -7.24
N ALA A 56 16.52 5.17 -6.67
CA ALA A 56 16.89 4.43 -5.47
C ALA A 56 15.96 4.75 -4.27
N VAL A 57 15.46 5.98 -4.21
CA VAL A 57 14.49 6.42 -3.20
C VAL A 57 13.17 5.68 -3.38
N LEU A 58 12.68 5.55 -4.61
CA LEU A 58 11.45 4.81 -4.88
C LEU A 58 11.55 3.33 -4.49
N ALA A 59 12.72 2.71 -4.66
CA ALA A 59 12.97 1.35 -4.20
C ALA A 59 12.91 1.24 -2.67
N ALA A 60 13.49 2.21 -1.94
CA ALA A 60 13.40 2.27 -0.48
C ALA A 60 11.95 2.45 0.00
N TRP A 61 11.17 3.29 -0.68
CA TRP A 61 9.73 3.43 -0.42
C TRP A 61 8.97 2.13 -0.68
N LEU A 62 9.23 1.44 -1.78
CA LEU A 62 8.57 0.15 -2.04
C LEU A 62 8.92 -0.90 -0.98
N SER A 63 10.19 -0.97 -0.54
CA SER A 63 10.64 -1.92 0.49
C SER A 63 9.97 -1.65 1.85
N ALA A 64 9.96 -0.38 2.29
CA ALA A 64 9.37 0.00 3.58
C ALA A 64 7.87 -0.34 3.66
N TRP A 65 7.16 -0.25 2.53
CA TRP A 65 5.73 -0.55 2.47
C TRP A 65 5.40 -2.02 2.13
N ASP A 66 6.38 -2.79 1.64
CA ASP A 66 6.25 -4.24 1.47
C ASP A 66 6.43 -4.96 2.81
N GLU A 67 7.38 -4.52 3.65
CA GLU A 67 7.62 -5.03 5.00
C GLU A 67 6.44 -4.83 5.95
N LEU A 68 5.64 -3.78 5.73
CA LEU A 68 4.42 -3.56 6.50
C LEU A 68 3.37 -4.64 6.31
N GLY A 69 3.50 -5.45 5.24
CA GLY A 69 2.80 -6.71 5.04
C GLY A 69 1.26 -6.63 5.06
N PRO A 70 0.56 -7.63 4.53
CA PRO A 70 -0.78 -7.90 5.00
C PRO A 70 -0.69 -8.36 6.46
N VAL A 71 -1.24 -7.62 7.42
CA VAL A 71 -1.48 -8.11 8.80
C VAL A 71 -2.68 -9.09 8.84
N ASP A 72 -2.97 -9.75 7.71
CA ASP A 72 -4.00 -10.78 7.56
C ASP A 72 -3.55 -11.81 6.50
N ALA A 73 -2.34 -12.35 6.65
CA ALA A 73 -1.92 -13.54 5.89
C ALA A 73 -1.67 -14.76 6.79
N ASP A 74 -2.30 -14.81 7.96
CA ASP A 74 -2.41 -16.03 8.76
C ASP A 74 -3.75 -16.04 9.53
N ASP A 75 -4.84 -16.31 8.81
CA ASP A 75 -5.85 -17.21 9.38
C ASP A 75 -5.85 -18.51 8.55
N PRO A 76 -5.01 -19.49 8.92
CA PRO A 76 -5.01 -20.82 8.31
C PRO A 76 -6.26 -21.64 8.69
N SER A 77 -7.27 -21.06 9.35
CA SER A 77 -8.56 -21.69 9.61
C SER A 77 -9.58 -21.53 8.49
N MET A 78 -9.30 -20.72 7.45
CA MET A 78 -9.97 -20.85 6.15
C MET A 78 -9.42 -22.05 5.36
N ARG A 79 -9.18 -23.17 6.06
CA ARG A 79 -9.26 -24.50 5.47
C ARG A 79 -10.64 -24.58 4.84
N TYR A 80 -10.66 -24.58 3.51
CA TYR A 80 -11.79 -25.07 2.74
C TYR A 80 -12.32 -26.31 3.46
N ILE A 81 -13.50 -26.16 4.04
CA ILE A 81 -14.23 -27.28 4.62
C ILE A 81 -14.41 -28.21 3.43
N ASP A 82 -13.80 -29.38 3.51
CA ASP A 82 -14.07 -30.51 2.64
C ASP A 82 -15.59 -30.66 2.59
N ILE A 83 -16.21 -30.21 1.49
CA ILE A 83 -17.61 -30.53 1.23
C ILE A 83 -17.54 -31.93 0.64
N PRO A 84 -17.92 -32.99 1.38
CA PRO A 84 -18.05 -34.28 0.76
C PRO A 84 -19.14 -34.14 -0.30
N ILE A 85 -18.76 -34.20 -1.57
CA ILE A 85 -19.72 -34.52 -2.63
C ILE A 85 -20.10 -35.98 -2.40
N GLY A 86 -21.11 -36.17 -1.55
CA GLY A 86 -21.76 -37.43 -1.32
C GLY A 86 -22.74 -37.74 -2.44
N LEU A 87 -22.53 -38.93 -3.03
CA LEU A 87 -23.37 -39.74 -3.91
C LEU A 87 -23.78 -39.17 -5.28
#